data_AF-A0A0C9SSB4-F1
#
_entry.id   AF-A0A0C9SSB4-F1
#
_cell.length_a   1.000
_cell.length_b   1.000
_cell.length_c   1.000
_cell.angle_alpha   90.00
_cell.angle_beta   90.00
_cell.angle_gamma   90.00
#
_symmetry.space_group_name_H-M   'P 1'
#
loop_
_entity.id
_entity.type
_entity.pdbx_description
1 polymer ?
#
loop_
_entity_poly.entity_id
_entity_poly.type
_entity_poly.pdbx_seq_one_letter_code
_entity_poly.pdbx_strand_id
1 'polypeptide(L)' 'MPALSDIRQCTLEVFGVRPCLWQLKVAEALLKGDKDVLCTAGTGMGKTLGFWIPLLF' A
#
# COMPACT_ATOMS: atom_id res chain seq x y z
N MET A 1 6.32 -0.78 -12.68
CA MET A 1 5.28 -1.05 -11.67
C MET A 1 5.54 -2.41 -11.06
N PRO A 2 5.88 -2.50 -9.76
CA PRO A 2 6.04 -3.79 -9.06
C PRO A 2 4.72 -4.57 -9.04
N ALA A 3 4.79 -5.90 -9.05
CA ALA A 3 3.59 -6.72 -8.88
C ALA A 3 3.08 -6.62 -7.42
N LEU A 4 1.79 -6.87 -7.20
CA LEU A 4 1.22 -6.84 -5.84
C LEU A 4 1.92 -7.82 -4.87
N SER A 5 2.49 -8.91 -5.38
CA SER A 5 3.34 -9.84 -4.62
C SER A 5 4.61 -9.18 -4.12
N ASP A 6 5.26 -8.37 -4.96
CA ASP A 6 6.52 -7.72 -4.66
C ASP A 6 6.29 -6.59 -3.65
N ILE A 7 5.23 -5.81 -3.84
CA ILE A 7 4.79 -4.79 -2.88
C ILE A 7 4.52 -5.43 -1.52
N ARG A 8 3.80 -6.57 -1.48
CA ARG A 8 3.51 -7.30 -0.25
C ARG A 8 4.76 -7.81 0.44
N GLN A 9 5.70 -8.38 -0.32
CA GLN A 9 6.92 -8.95 0.20
C GLN A 9 7.82 -7.85 0.79
N CYS A 10 8.05 -6.77 0.04
CA CYS A 10 8.84 -5.62 0.51
C CYS A 10 8.22 -4.97 1.76
N THR A 11 6.89 -4.81 1.80
CA THR A 11 6.20 -4.28 3.00
C THR A 11 6.43 -5.17 4.22
N LEU A 12 6.40 -6.50 4.04
CA LEU A 12 6.65 -7.45 5.11
C LEU A 12 8.11 -7.37 5.61
N GLU A 13 9.06 -7.24 4.69
CA GLU A 13 10.50 -7.15 5.03
C GLU A 13 10.84 -5.85 5.75
N VAL A 14 10.29 -4.72 5.33
CA VAL A 14 10.63 -3.39 5.88
C VAL A 14 9.84 -3.09 7.17
N PHE A 15 8.53 -3.36 7.17
CA PHE A 15 7.66 -2.98 8.28
C PHE A 15 7.30 -4.14 9.22
N GLY A 16 7.64 -5.39 8.88
CA GLY A 16 7.27 -6.57 9.67
C GLY A 16 5.77 -6.87 9.66
N VAL A 17 4.99 -6.22 8.78
CA VAL A 17 3.52 -6.36 8.71
C VAL A 17 3.12 -6.76 7.30
N ARG A 18 2.27 -7.79 7.19
CA ARG A 18 1.71 -8.23 5.91
C ARG A 18 0.51 -7.36 5.53
N PRO A 19 0.57 -6.55 4.46
CA PRO A 19 -0.56 -5.70 4.07
C PRO A 19 -1.71 -6.54 3.49
N CYS A 20 -2.94 -6.12 3.71
CA CYS A 20 -4.12 -6.74 3.09
C CYS A 20 -4.32 -6.26 1.64
N LEU A 21 -5.28 -6.85 0.93
CA LEU A 21 -5.48 -6.56 -0.50
C LEU A 21 -5.80 -5.09 -0.79
N TRP A 22 -6.63 -4.44 0.02
CA TRP A 22 -7.01 -3.06 -0.26
C TRP A 22 -5.85 -2.08 -0.02
N GLN A 23 -4.99 -2.33 0.97
CA GLN A 23 -3.77 -1.53 1.20
C GLN A 23 -2.82 -1.63 -0.01
N LEU A 24 -2.68 -2.83 -0.58
CA LEU A 24 -1.88 -3.04 -1.79
C LEU A 24 -2.46 -2.33 -3.01
N LYS A 25 -3.79 -2.33 -3.19
CA LYS A 25 -4.46 -1.61 -4.28
C LYS A 25 -4.32 -0.09 -4.15
N VAL A 26 -4.41 0.45 -2.92
CA VAL A 26 -4.13 1.87 -2.66
C VAL A 26 -2.69 2.19 -3.01
N ALA A 27 -1.74 1.35 -2.59
CA ALA A 27 -0.33 1.56 -2.90
C ALA A 27 -0.04 1.49 -4.41
N GLU A 28 -0.60 0.51 -5.12
CA GLU A 28 -0.49 0.39 -6.58
C GLU A 28 -1.06 1.63 -7.29
N ALA A 29 -2.23 2.13 -6.87
CA ALA A 29 -2.83 3.32 -7.45
C ALA A 29 -1.95 4.58 -7.21
N LEU A 30 -1.40 4.73 -6.01
CA LEU A 30 -0.48 5.83 -5.68
C LEU A 30 0.83 5.74 -6.47
N LEU A 31 1.41 4.54 -6.62
CA LEU A 31 2.62 4.32 -7.41
C LEU A 31 2.41 4.55 -8.91
N LYS A 32 1.20 4.31 -9.41
CA LYS A 32 0.86 4.60 -10.80
C LYS A 32 0.84 6.10 -11.09
N GLY A 33 0.44 6.92 -10.12
CA GLY A 33 0.53 8.38 -10.17
C GLY A 33 -0.29 9.04 -11.28
N ASP A 34 -1.25 8.33 -11.88
CA ASP A 34 -2.05 8.82 -13.01
C ASP A 34 -3.41 9.40 -12.60
N LYS A 35 -3.77 9.28 -11.32
CA LYS A 35 -5.07 9.70 -10.75
C LYS A 35 -4.95 10.11 -9.29
N ASP A 36 -5.86 10.97 -8.85
CA ASP A 36 -6.08 11.21 -7.43
C ASP A 36 -6.74 9.99 -6.76
N VAL A 37 -6.26 9.63 -5.57
CA VAL A 37 -6.71 8.44 -4.83
C VAL A 37 -7.44 8.82 -3.56
N LEU A 38 -8.73 8.46 -3.47
CA LEU A 38 -9.53 8.55 -2.25
C LEU A 38 -9.66 7.17 -1.59
N CYS A 39 -9.16 7.03 -0.36
CA CYS A 39 -9.28 5.80 0.43
C CYS A 39 -10.16 6.03 1.67
N THR A 40 -11.30 5.35 1.75
CA THR A 40 -12.21 5.39 2.90
C THR A 40 -12.09 4.12 3.74
N ALA A 41 -11.64 4.25 4.99
CA ALA A 41 -11.67 3.16 5.97
C ALA A 41 -11.76 3.74 7.40
N GLY A 42 -12.16 2.94 8.38
CA GLY A 42 -12.22 3.34 9.79
C GLY A 42 -10.85 3.59 10.41
N THR A 43 -10.81 4.32 11.53
CA THR A 43 -9.59 4.49 12.35
C THR A 43 -9.14 3.12 12.88
N GLY A 44 -7.83 2.91 12.99
CA GLY A 44 -7.26 1.62 13.41
C GLY A 44 -7.23 0.54 12.31
N MET A 45 -7.92 0.73 11.17
CA MET A 45 -7.91 -0.26 10.08
C MET A 45 -6.60 -0.31 9.27
N GLY A 46 -5.60 0.52 9.58
CA GLY A 46 -4.29 0.47 8.93
C GLY A 46 -4.17 1.30 7.64
N LYS A 47 -4.94 2.39 7.49
CA LYS A 47 -4.81 3.32 6.34
C LYS A 47 -3.40 3.92 6.21
N THR A 48 -2.75 4.22 7.34
CA THR A 48 -1.38 4.76 7.38
C THR A 48 -0.40 3.87 6.62
N LEU A 49 -0.48 2.55 6.81
CA LEU A 49 0.36 1.62 6.08
C LEU A 49 0.15 1.74 4.55
N GLY A 50 -1.09 1.88 4.09
CA GLY A 50 -1.40 2.08 2.67
C GLY A 50 -0.73 3.33 2.05
N PHE A 51 -0.54 4.40 2.83
CA PHE A 51 0.19 5.60 2.40
C PHE A 51 1.71 5.47 2.50
N TRP A 52 2.22 4.60 3.37
CA TRP A 52 3.65 4.39 3.55
C TRP A 52 4.25 3.42 2.54
N ILE A 53 3.48 2.43 2.09
CA ILE A 53 3.95 1.41 1.13
C ILE A 53 4.53 2.04 -0.16
N PRO A 54 3.89 3.03 -0.82
CA PRO A 54 4.45 3.65 -2.02
C PRO A 54 5.81 4.30 -1.83
N LEU A 55 6.18 4.69 -0.60
CA LEU A 55 7.48 5.32 -0.32
C LEU A 55 8.64 4.31 -0.36
N LEU A 56 8.35 3.01 -0.48
CA LEU A 56 9.35 1.96 -0.62
C LEU A 56 9.80 1.72 -2.07
N PHE A 57 9.18 2.39 -3.06
CA PHE A 57 9.39 2.17 -4.50
C PHE A 57 9.51 3.48 -5.27
#